data_AF-A0A429DZ60-F1
#
_entry.id   AF-A0A429DZ60-F1
#
_cell.length_a   1.000
_cell.length_b   1.000
_cell.length_c   1.000
_cell.angle_alpha   90.00
_cell.angle_beta   90.00
_cell.angle_gamma   90.00
#
_symmetry.space_group_name_H-M   'P 1'
#
loop_
_entity.id
_entity.type
_entity.pdbx_description
1 polymer ?
#
loop_
_entity_poly.entity_id
_entity_poly.type
_entity_poly.pdbx_seq_one_letter_code
_entity_poly.pdbx_strand_id
1 'polypeptide(L)'
;MRSIRPSFSMRGKGRGRRGSTSAAAVALVSALALTATACESGDPEAGGNASASATAAEDGNGGIRIPDHIKDKLKEHGIDVDDWKNGAWRDWSKDDWLREAQDYVNPIIAGLWDPDRMRDAEEPGKEVDDNDLSGDQGVTDPEPAPVEARAVEPKYHDNAATAGKVLFDSPQGSMVCSATVVEDPANPGKSNLVWTAGHCVHAGKKGGWYRNIAFVPSYNDAGKSAEQLQNATKEEVAPYGVWWGDWAQTSDQWIEQGGATGGDGAPYDYAVIHVTPEKGSGGKSLEETVGAALPVDFGAPAVPEVESIEATGYPAAPPYDGQKLYQCQDKPGRLSLNAADPTMYRIGCTMTGGSSGGGWVATGSDGKPALVSNTSIGPVTAGWLAGPRLDKGAKGVLDAVSGKFAGQ
;
A
#
# COMPACT_ATOMS: atom_id res chain seq x y z
N MET A 1 18.82 57.04 60.87
CA MET A 1 18.67 56.07 61.98
C MET A 1 19.12 54.70 61.45
N ARG A 2 20.11 54.06 62.11
CA ARG A 2 20.59 52.64 62.11
C ARG A 2 20.31 51.80 60.83
N SER A 3 21.25 51.36 59.98
CA SER A 3 22.48 50.54 60.11
C SER A 3 22.31 49.11 60.68
N ILE A 4 22.97 48.14 60.01
CA ILE A 4 23.55 46.86 60.48
C ILE A 4 22.92 45.54 59.93
N ARG A 5 23.62 44.91 58.97
CA ARG A 5 23.76 43.43 58.75
C ARG A 5 24.65 42.83 59.87
N PRO A 6 25.01 41.53 59.92
CA PRO A 6 24.32 40.22 59.79
C PRO A 6 24.70 39.31 61.00
N SER A 7 24.32 38.01 61.08
CA SER A 7 25.20 36.94 61.64
C SER A 7 24.65 35.49 61.70
N PHE A 8 25.52 34.56 61.26
CA PHE A 8 25.89 33.21 61.76
C PHE A 8 24.81 32.15 62.11
N SER A 9 24.77 30.94 61.49
CA SER A 9 25.67 29.75 61.46
C SER A 9 25.50 28.74 62.59
N MET A 10 25.20 27.48 62.26
CA MET A 10 25.86 26.20 62.67
C MET A 10 24.90 25.02 62.43
N ARG A 11 25.22 23.98 61.64
CA ARG A 11 26.18 22.85 61.79
C ARG A 11 25.70 21.72 62.73
N GLY A 12 25.49 20.53 62.15
CA GLY A 12 25.40 19.21 62.82
C GLY A 12 24.88 18.15 61.83
N LYS A 13 25.71 17.47 61.03
CA LYS A 13 26.50 16.24 61.26
C LYS A 13 25.72 15.01 61.78
N GLY A 14 25.67 13.97 60.95
CA GLY A 14 25.37 12.56 61.27
C GLY A 14 24.96 11.82 59.99
N ARG A 15 25.87 11.34 59.11
CA ARG A 15 26.81 10.19 59.16
C ARG A 15 26.14 8.81 59.04
N GLY A 16 26.21 8.24 57.83
CA GLY A 16 26.23 6.80 57.51
C GLY A 16 24.87 6.17 57.17
N ARG A 17 24.74 5.20 56.24
CA ARG A 17 25.72 4.39 55.51
C ARG A 17 24.98 3.57 54.42
N ARG A 18 25.58 3.47 53.23
CA ARG A 18 25.56 2.37 52.22
C ARG A 18 24.29 1.59 51.85
N GLY A 19 24.09 1.47 50.53
CA GLY A 19 23.39 0.36 49.86
C GLY A 19 23.12 0.75 48.40
N SER A 20 24.11 0.61 47.50
CA SER A 20 24.19 -0.46 46.49
C SER A 20 23.50 -0.10 45.16
N THR A 21 24.37 0.06 44.17
CA THR A 21 24.15 0.14 42.72
C THR A 21 23.46 -1.11 42.17
N SER A 22 22.56 -0.92 41.20
CA SER A 22 22.24 -1.95 40.18
C SER A 22 22.04 -1.25 38.83
N ALA A 23 23.06 -1.35 37.98
CA ALA A 23 22.94 -1.16 36.56
C ALA A 23 22.35 -2.45 35.98
N ALA A 24 21.20 -2.38 35.30
CA ALA A 24 20.65 -3.50 34.58
C ALA A 24 21.35 -3.59 33.21
N ALA A 25 22.29 -4.52 33.09
CA ALA A 25 22.82 -4.98 31.82
C ALA A 25 21.89 -6.08 31.29
N VAL A 26 21.28 -5.86 30.12
CA VAL A 26 20.52 -6.88 29.39
C VAL A 26 21.52 -7.69 28.56
N ALA A 27 21.70 -8.96 28.91
CA ALA A 27 22.51 -9.90 28.14
C ALA A 27 21.64 -10.60 27.10
N LEU A 28 21.96 -10.39 25.82
CA LEU A 28 21.46 -11.16 24.69
C LEU A 28 22.16 -12.53 24.67
N VAL A 29 21.40 -13.61 24.79
CA VAL A 29 21.89 -14.99 24.58
C VAL A 29 21.47 -15.41 23.17
N SER A 30 22.44 -15.43 22.26
CA SER A 30 22.31 -16.03 20.94
C SER A 30 22.57 -17.53 21.04
N ALA A 31 21.56 -18.36 20.81
CA ALA A 31 21.74 -19.80 20.62
C ALA A 31 21.79 -20.10 19.11
N LEU A 32 23.01 -20.24 18.57
CA LEU A 32 23.25 -20.92 17.31
C LEU A 32 23.20 -22.42 17.55
N ALA A 33 22.28 -23.12 16.91
CA ALA A 33 22.36 -24.57 16.71
C ALA A 33 22.77 -24.83 15.25
N LEU A 34 24.06 -25.07 15.05
CA LEU A 34 24.62 -25.68 13.85
C LEU A 34 24.70 -27.19 14.09
N THR A 35 23.99 -27.99 13.30
CA THR A 35 24.28 -29.41 13.13
C THR A 35 24.51 -29.69 11.64
N ALA A 36 25.74 -30.02 11.31
CA ALA A 36 26.14 -30.63 10.06
C ALA A 36 26.83 -31.98 10.36
N THR A 37 26.62 -32.93 9.45
CA THR A 37 27.26 -34.26 9.20
C THR A 37 26.18 -35.36 9.16
N ALA A 38 26.11 -36.27 8.20
CA ALA A 38 27.06 -36.73 7.19
C ALA A 38 26.34 -37.37 5.98
N CYS A 39 27.04 -37.43 4.85
CA CYS A 39 26.75 -38.33 3.74
C CYS A 39 27.01 -39.80 4.15
N GLU A 40 26.19 -40.74 3.68
CA GLU A 40 26.65 -42.05 3.19
C GLU A 40 25.58 -42.64 2.24
N SER A 41 26.05 -43.14 1.11
CA SER A 41 25.38 -43.65 -0.08
C SER A 41 24.82 -45.08 0.03
N GLY A 42 23.72 -45.36 -0.70
CA GLY A 42 23.25 -46.72 -0.99
C GLY A 42 21.93 -46.77 -1.79
N ASP A 43 22.02 -46.89 -3.11
CA ASP A 43 20.97 -47.22 -4.11
C ASP A 43 20.51 -48.70 -4.03
N PRO A 44 19.52 -49.18 -4.82
CA PRO A 44 18.19 -48.66 -5.13
C PRO A 44 17.10 -49.77 -4.94
N GLU A 45 15.80 -49.43 -5.01
CA GLU A 45 14.74 -50.19 -5.73
C GLU A 45 13.32 -49.73 -5.33
N ALA A 46 12.59 -49.36 -6.37
CA ALA A 46 11.15 -49.55 -6.63
C ALA A 46 10.08 -48.86 -5.74
N GLY A 47 9.43 -47.87 -6.38
CA GLY A 47 7.98 -47.95 -6.58
C GLY A 47 7.17 -46.78 -6.03
N GLY A 48 6.69 -45.90 -6.91
CA GLY A 48 5.62 -44.96 -6.58
C GLY A 48 5.62 -43.69 -7.41
N ASN A 49 5.03 -43.77 -8.60
CA ASN A 49 4.70 -42.63 -9.44
C ASN A 49 3.88 -41.60 -8.65
N ALA A 50 4.38 -40.36 -8.51
CA ALA A 50 3.57 -39.20 -8.15
C ALA A 50 4.05 -37.99 -8.95
N SER A 51 3.78 -38.01 -10.26
CA SER A 51 3.69 -36.78 -11.05
C SER A 51 2.56 -35.95 -10.45
N ALA A 52 2.89 -34.98 -9.61
CA ALA A 52 1.96 -33.96 -9.17
C ALA A 52 1.67 -33.01 -10.33
N SER A 53 0.85 -33.46 -11.28
CA SER A 53 0.16 -32.57 -12.19
C SER A 53 -0.93 -31.87 -11.37
N ALA A 54 -0.67 -30.62 -11.00
CA ALA A 54 -1.69 -29.73 -10.44
C ALA A 54 -2.71 -29.44 -11.54
N THR A 55 -3.79 -30.21 -11.57
CA THR A 55 -5.03 -29.78 -12.21
C THR A 55 -5.62 -28.69 -11.33
N ALA A 56 -5.42 -27.43 -11.73
CA ALA A 56 -6.28 -26.34 -11.31
C ALA A 56 -7.71 -26.71 -11.76
N ALA A 57 -8.59 -26.99 -10.81
CA ALA A 57 -10.00 -27.12 -11.11
C ALA A 57 -10.51 -25.73 -11.52
N GLU A 58 -10.76 -25.58 -12.83
CA GLU A 58 -11.63 -24.56 -13.38
C GLU A 58 -13.06 -24.84 -12.92
N ASP A 59 -13.43 -24.35 -11.74
CA ASP A 59 -14.85 -24.24 -11.39
C ASP A 59 -15.35 -22.87 -11.87
N GLY A 60 -15.82 -22.85 -13.11
CA GLY A 60 -16.53 -21.73 -13.75
C GLY A 60 -17.90 -21.40 -13.13
N ASN A 61 -18.05 -21.56 -11.81
CA ASN A 61 -19.29 -21.34 -11.08
C ASN A 61 -19.03 -20.65 -9.74
N GLY A 62 -18.67 -19.35 -9.77
CA GLY A 62 -18.63 -18.49 -8.58
C GLY A 62 -17.90 -19.09 -7.37
N GLY A 63 -16.83 -19.86 -7.58
CA GLY A 63 -16.09 -20.54 -6.51
C GLY A 63 -15.27 -19.58 -5.66
N ILE A 64 -14.98 -19.95 -4.42
CA ILE A 64 -13.88 -19.32 -3.68
C ILE A 64 -12.60 -20.07 -3.98
N ARG A 65 -11.55 -19.33 -4.33
CA ARG A 65 -10.18 -19.84 -4.42
C ARG A 65 -9.37 -19.29 -3.24
N ILE A 66 -8.68 -20.20 -2.55
CA ILE A 66 -7.88 -19.86 -1.37
C ILE A 66 -6.41 -20.15 -1.69
N PRO A 67 -5.55 -19.11 -1.77
CA PRO A 67 -4.10 -19.28 -1.76
C PRO A 67 -3.63 -20.17 -0.60
N ASP A 68 -2.68 -21.07 -0.83
CA ASP A 68 -2.31 -22.08 0.17
C ASP A 68 -1.81 -21.47 1.47
N HIS A 69 -1.08 -20.35 1.40
CA HIS A 69 -0.52 -19.66 2.57
C HIS A 69 -1.55 -18.92 3.43
N ILE A 70 -2.79 -18.75 2.97
CA ILE A 70 -3.85 -18.10 3.75
C ILE A 70 -4.81 -19.12 4.39
N LYS A 71 -4.78 -20.39 3.98
CA LYS A 71 -5.69 -21.44 4.50
C LYS A 71 -5.59 -21.61 6.01
N ASP A 72 -4.37 -21.61 6.54
CA ASP A 72 -4.14 -21.80 7.97
C ASP A 72 -4.56 -20.57 8.77
N LYS A 73 -4.39 -19.37 8.21
CA LYS A 73 -4.82 -18.11 8.85
C LYS A 73 -6.34 -18.01 8.95
N LEU A 74 -7.05 -18.40 7.90
CA LEU A 74 -8.51 -18.45 7.93
C LEU A 74 -8.98 -19.35 9.08
N LYS A 75 -8.34 -20.52 9.27
CA LYS A 75 -8.66 -21.43 10.39
C LYS A 75 -8.28 -20.85 11.75
N GLU A 76 -7.10 -20.25 11.87
CA GLU A 76 -6.60 -19.64 13.11
C GLU A 76 -7.54 -18.54 13.61
N HIS A 77 -8.07 -17.73 12.70
CA HIS A 77 -9.00 -16.65 12.98
C HIS A 77 -10.48 -17.08 12.94
N GLY A 78 -10.76 -18.38 12.82
CA GLY A 78 -12.14 -18.91 12.83
C GLY A 78 -13.00 -18.45 11.65
N ILE A 79 -12.40 -18.04 10.55
CA ILE A 79 -13.09 -17.58 9.34
C ILE A 79 -13.53 -18.80 8.53
N ASP A 80 -14.84 -19.04 8.52
CA ASP A 80 -15.45 -20.02 7.63
C ASP A 80 -15.53 -19.46 6.20
N VAL A 81 -15.02 -20.24 5.25
CA VAL A 81 -14.89 -19.82 3.85
C VAL A 81 -16.25 -19.76 3.16
N ASP A 82 -17.14 -20.70 3.47
CA ASP A 82 -18.47 -20.73 2.87
C ASP A 82 -19.31 -19.57 3.41
N ASP A 83 -19.21 -19.26 4.70
CA ASP A 83 -19.85 -18.06 5.27
C ASP A 83 -19.24 -16.78 4.69
N TRP A 84 -17.92 -16.73 4.51
CA TRP A 84 -17.24 -15.62 3.84
C TRP A 84 -17.81 -15.43 2.43
N LYS A 85 -17.91 -16.50 1.64
CA LYS A 85 -18.56 -16.46 0.31
C LYS A 85 -19.95 -15.87 0.34
N ASN A 86 -20.72 -16.23 1.37
CA ASN A 86 -22.10 -15.82 1.55
C ASN A 86 -22.24 -14.45 2.23
N GLY A 87 -21.13 -13.70 2.40
CA GLY A 87 -21.15 -12.31 2.81
C GLY A 87 -20.72 -12.04 4.25
N ALA A 88 -20.16 -13.00 4.98
CA ALA A 88 -19.62 -12.76 6.33
C ALA A 88 -18.52 -11.68 6.34
N TRP A 89 -17.83 -11.45 5.21
CA TRP A 89 -16.88 -10.34 5.04
C TRP A 89 -17.51 -8.96 5.12
N ARG A 90 -18.83 -8.83 5.23
CA ARG A 90 -19.52 -7.56 5.48
C ARG A 90 -19.57 -7.19 6.96
N ASP A 91 -19.20 -8.10 7.85
CA ASP A 91 -19.17 -7.83 9.30
C ASP A 91 -17.85 -7.16 9.71
N TRP A 92 -17.93 -5.87 10.00
CA TRP A 92 -16.80 -5.04 10.42
C TRP A 92 -16.72 -4.85 11.94
N SER A 93 -17.20 -5.83 12.72
CA SER A 93 -16.98 -5.92 14.16
C SER A 93 -15.51 -5.63 14.51
N LYS A 94 -15.27 -4.68 15.42
CA LYS A 94 -13.91 -4.28 15.81
C LYS A 94 -13.14 -5.41 16.49
N ASP A 95 -13.84 -6.34 17.12
CA ASP A 95 -13.23 -7.46 17.84
C ASP A 95 -12.66 -8.51 16.87
N ASP A 96 -13.21 -8.57 15.64
CA ASP A 96 -12.85 -9.55 14.61
C ASP A 96 -12.13 -8.90 13.40
N TRP A 97 -11.91 -7.59 13.45
CA TRP A 97 -11.26 -6.87 12.36
C TRP A 97 -9.73 -7.01 12.45
N LEU A 98 -9.21 -8.00 11.74
CA LEU A 98 -7.79 -8.32 11.63
C LEU A 98 -6.97 -7.08 11.25
N ARG A 99 -5.92 -6.82 12.04
CA ARG A 99 -5.16 -5.56 12.00
C ARG A 99 -3.67 -5.75 11.76
N GLU A 100 -3.08 -6.76 12.38
CA GLU A 100 -1.63 -6.95 12.27
C GLU A 100 -1.25 -7.50 10.89
N ALA A 101 -0.04 -7.19 10.42
CA ALA A 101 0.42 -7.63 9.10
C ALA A 101 0.34 -9.15 8.92
N GLN A 102 0.72 -9.92 9.95
CA GLN A 102 0.62 -11.38 9.93
C GLN A 102 -0.80 -11.91 9.76
N ASP A 103 -1.84 -11.13 10.04
CA ASP A 103 -3.23 -11.57 10.05
C ASP A 103 -3.98 -11.25 8.75
N TYR A 104 -3.30 -10.67 7.75
CA TYR A 104 -3.94 -10.38 6.47
C TYR A 104 -4.53 -11.65 5.81
N VAL A 105 -5.81 -11.58 5.46
CA VAL A 105 -6.55 -12.61 4.73
C VAL A 105 -7.41 -11.97 3.65
N ASN A 106 -7.37 -12.53 2.45
CA ASN A 106 -8.17 -12.06 1.32
C ASN A 106 -8.50 -13.21 0.35
N PRO A 107 -9.48 -14.08 0.71
CA PRO A 107 -9.93 -15.15 -0.17
C PRO A 107 -10.49 -14.61 -1.49
N ILE A 108 -10.21 -15.29 -2.59
CA ILE A 108 -10.68 -14.89 -3.93
C ILE A 108 -12.14 -15.33 -4.07
N ILE A 109 -13.04 -14.38 -4.27
CA ILE A 109 -14.45 -14.66 -4.58
C ILE A 109 -14.64 -14.45 -6.08
N ALA A 110 -14.68 -15.53 -6.85
CA ALA A 110 -14.72 -15.45 -8.31
C ALA A 110 -15.93 -14.63 -8.79
N GLY A 111 -15.67 -13.59 -9.58
CA GLY A 111 -16.71 -12.74 -10.15
C GLY A 111 -17.27 -11.69 -9.19
N LEU A 112 -16.72 -11.54 -7.98
CA LEU A 112 -17.14 -10.48 -7.05
C LEU A 112 -16.95 -9.09 -7.66
N TRP A 113 -15.81 -8.87 -8.32
CA TRP A 113 -15.52 -7.67 -9.09
C TRP A 113 -15.97 -7.87 -10.54
N ASP A 114 -17.28 -7.67 -10.76
CA ASP A 114 -17.90 -7.56 -12.07
C ASP A 114 -17.87 -6.09 -12.58
N PRO A 115 -18.11 -5.84 -13.88
CA PRO A 115 -18.09 -4.49 -14.45
C PRO A 115 -18.94 -3.45 -13.72
N ASP A 116 -20.12 -3.83 -13.23
CA ASP A 116 -21.03 -2.92 -12.54
C ASP A 116 -20.42 -2.50 -11.20
N ARG A 117 -19.98 -3.47 -10.40
CA ARG A 117 -19.37 -3.20 -9.10
C ARG A 117 -18.07 -2.40 -9.21
N MET A 118 -17.26 -2.66 -10.25
CA MET A 118 -16.03 -1.90 -10.47
C MET A 118 -16.30 -0.44 -10.85
N ARG A 119 -17.36 -0.20 -11.63
CA ARG A 119 -17.80 1.13 -12.04
C ARG A 119 -18.36 1.91 -10.86
N ASP A 120 -19.15 1.26 -10.01
CA ASP A 120 -19.90 1.89 -8.92
C ASP A 120 -19.09 2.03 -7.61
N ALA A 121 -17.80 1.67 -7.61
CA ALA A 121 -16.91 1.83 -6.46
C ALA A 121 -16.55 3.31 -6.21
N GLU A 122 -16.68 3.75 -4.97
CA GLU A 122 -16.54 5.15 -4.54
C GLU A 122 -15.14 5.43 -3.97
N GLU A 123 -14.71 6.69 -3.96
CA GLU A 123 -13.44 7.07 -3.34
C GLU A 123 -13.43 6.86 -1.81
N PRO A 124 -12.28 6.51 -1.21
CA PRO A 124 -12.13 6.63 0.24
C PRO A 124 -12.13 8.12 0.61
N GLY A 125 -12.86 8.49 1.67
CA GLY A 125 -12.99 9.88 2.14
C GLY A 125 -11.76 10.45 2.84
N LYS A 126 -10.55 10.22 2.31
CA LYS A 126 -9.29 10.70 2.88
C LYS A 126 -8.90 12.06 2.30
N GLU A 127 -9.57 13.09 2.80
CA GLU A 127 -9.31 14.48 2.47
C GLU A 127 -8.77 15.22 3.69
N VAL A 128 -8.01 16.30 3.43
CA VAL A 128 -7.52 17.20 4.48
C VAL A 128 -8.16 18.57 4.34
N ASP A 129 -8.64 19.12 5.47
CA ASP A 129 -9.11 20.51 5.54
C ASP A 129 -7.92 21.45 5.77
N ASP A 130 -7.98 22.69 5.27
CA ASP A 130 -6.90 23.67 5.48
C ASP A 130 -6.64 23.93 6.98
N ASN A 131 -7.67 23.81 7.82
CA ASN A 131 -7.53 23.94 9.27
C ASN A 131 -6.77 22.75 9.89
N ASP A 132 -6.78 21.58 9.25
CA ASP A 132 -6.03 20.40 9.71
C ASP A 132 -4.52 20.57 9.51
N LEU A 133 -4.11 21.52 8.64
CA LEU A 133 -2.71 21.91 8.39
C LEU A 133 -2.28 23.12 9.25
N SER A 134 -3.20 23.69 10.04
CA SER A 134 -2.93 24.90 10.83
C SER A 134 -2.19 24.57 12.13
N GLY A 135 -0.85 24.64 12.09
CA GLY A 135 0.00 24.32 13.23
C GLY A 135 1.22 23.48 12.87
N ASP A 136 1.30 23.03 11.63
CA ASP A 136 2.38 22.22 11.09
C ASP A 136 3.73 22.92 11.25
N GLN A 137 4.54 22.42 12.17
CA GLN A 137 5.92 22.88 12.36
C GLN A 137 6.81 22.12 11.37
N GLY A 138 7.71 22.79 10.66
CA GLY A 138 8.55 22.15 9.64
C GLY A 138 8.80 23.08 8.46
N VAL A 139 9.29 22.53 7.35
CA VAL A 139 9.48 23.31 6.11
C VAL A 139 8.38 22.95 5.13
N THR A 140 7.36 23.81 5.04
CA THR A 140 6.29 23.75 4.05
C THR A 140 6.46 24.92 3.08
N ASP A 141 6.52 24.63 1.79
CA ASP A 141 6.57 25.66 0.75
C ASP A 141 5.16 26.27 0.54
N PRO A 142 5.00 27.36 -0.23
CA PRO A 142 3.68 27.84 -0.62
C PRO A 142 2.86 26.78 -1.36
N GLU A 143 1.53 26.84 -1.24
CA GLU A 143 0.65 25.96 -2.00
C GLU A 143 0.87 26.16 -3.51
N PRO A 144 1.03 25.08 -4.29
CA PRO A 144 1.20 25.19 -5.73
C PRO A 144 -0.10 25.65 -6.40
N ALA A 145 0.03 26.26 -7.58
CA ALA A 145 -1.14 26.55 -8.39
C ALA A 145 -1.79 25.24 -8.89
N PRO A 146 -3.12 25.13 -8.96
CA PRO A 146 -3.77 23.94 -9.49
C PRO A 146 -3.32 23.60 -10.93
N VAL A 147 -2.97 22.33 -11.15
CA VAL A 147 -2.68 21.78 -12.48
C VAL A 147 -3.85 20.89 -12.89
N GLU A 148 -4.47 21.22 -14.02
CA GLU A 148 -5.56 20.42 -14.57
C GLU A 148 -5.06 19.02 -14.95
N ALA A 149 -5.69 17.99 -14.38
CA ALA A 149 -5.33 16.60 -14.68
C ALA A 149 -5.68 16.26 -16.14
N ARG A 150 -4.69 15.81 -16.89
CA ARG A 150 -4.82 15.41 -18.29
C ARG A 150 -5.26 13.95 -18.35
N ALA A 151 -6.31 13.66 -19.14
CA ALA A 151 -6.66 12.28 -19.45
C ALA A 151 -5.53 11.59 -20.22
N VAL A 152 -5.14 10.39 -19.78
CA VAL A 152 -4.20 9.55 -20.54
C VAL A 152 -4.87 9.13 -21.84
N GLU A 153 -4.09 9.02 -22.92
CA GLU A 153 -4.63 8.55 -24.19
C GLU A 153 -5.07 7.07 -24.06
N PRO A 154 -6.25 6.69 -24.58
CA PRO A 154 -6.70 5.29 -24.59
C PRO A 154 -5.65 4.35 -25.19
N LYS A 155 -5.74 3.06 -24.82
CA LYS A 155 -4.65 2.07 -24.81
C LYS A 155 -3.69 2.33 -23.67
N TYR A 156 -4.21 2.31 -22.44
CA TYR A 156 -3.42 2.49 -21.24
C TYR A 156 -2.31 1.46 -21.11
N HIS A 157 -2.47 0.25 -21.67
CA HIS A 157 -1.37 -0.71 -21.75
C HIS A 157 -0.17 -0.25 -22.57
N ASP A 158 -0.37 0.63 -23.55
CA ASP A 158 0.73 1.22 -24.34
C ASP A 158 1.26 2.50 -23.69
N ASN A 159 0.36 3.30 -23.08
CA ASN A 159 0.65 4.67 -22.64
C ASN A 159 0.98 4.80 -21.14
N ALA A 160 0.55 3.85 -20.32
CA ALA A 160 0.70 3.86 -18.86
C ALA A 160 0.58 2.43 -18.28
N ALA A 161 1.32 1.47 -18.87
CA ALA A 161 1.17 0.02 -18.64
C ALA A 161 1.21 -0.40 -17.15
N THR A 162 1.99 0.32 -16.35
CA THR A 162 2.16 0.02 -14.92
C THR A 162 1.02 0.55 -14.06
N ALA A 163 0.14 1.41 -14.58
CA ALA A 163 -0.96 1.98 -13.81
C ALA A 163 -2.19 1.06 -13.81
N GLY A 164 -2.88 1.01 -12.67
CA GLY A 164 -4.14 0.29 -12.57
C GLY A 164 -5.02 0.77 -11.42
N LYS A 165 -6.25 0.26 -11.41
CA LYS A 165 -7.28 0.59 -10.42
C LYS A 165 -7.23 -0.43 -9.29
N VAL A 166 -7.29 0.02 -8.04
CA VAL A 166 -7.43 -0.84 -6.86
C VAL A 166 -8.87 -0.78 -6.40
N LEU A 167 -9.46 -1.93 -6.12
CA LEU A 167 -10.84 -2.08 -5.66
C LEU A 167 -10.82 -2.85 -4.35
N PHE A 168 -11.61 -2.42 -3.38
CA PHE A 168 -11.66 -3.07 -2.07
C PHE A 168 -13.00 -2.81 -1.39
N ASP A 169 -13.33 -3.58 -0.37
CA ASP A 169 -14.48 -3.30 0.49
C ASP A 169 -14.03 -2.70 1.82
N SER A 170 -14.76 -1.67 2.25
CA SER A 170 -14.64 -1.00 3.53
C SER A 170 -15.96 -1.08 4.31
N PRO A 171 -16.01 -0.62 5.56
CA PRO A 171 -17.27 -0.49 6.29
C PRO A 171 -18.32 0.42 5.62
N GLN A 172 -17.90 1.29 4.70
CA GLN A 172 -18.78 2.21 3.99
C GLN A 172 -19.28 1.68 2.65
N GLY A 173 -18.64 0.63 2.11
CA GLY A 173 -19.02 0.05 0.82
C GLY A 173 -17.81 -0.37 -0.01
N SER A 174 -18.06 -0.58 -1.31
CA SER A 174 -16.99 -0.85 -2.27
C SER A 174 -16.28 0.46 -2.62
N MET A 175 -14.97 0.44 -2.52
CA MET A 175 -14.08 1.58 -2.61
C MET A 175 -13.10 1.44 -3.75
N VAL A 176 -12.55 2.57 -4.19
CA VAL A 176 -11.54 2.65 -5.23
C VAL A 176 -10.31 3.46 -4.84
N CYS A 177 -9.15 2.91 -5.19
CA CYS A 177 -7.87 3.59 -5.23
C CYS A 177 -7.20 3.35 -6.59
N SER A 178 -5.95 3.79 -6.71
CA SER A 178 -5.02 3.54 -7.79
C SER A 178 -3.78 2.82 -7.27
N ALA A 179 -3.04 2.18 -8.15
CA ALA A 179 -1.77 1.54 -7.84
C ALA A 179 -0.86 1.47 -9.06
N THR A 180 0.39 1.09 -8.79
CA THR A 180 1.45 0.99 -9.79
C THR A 180 2.14 -0.36 -9.70
N VAL A 181 2.32 -1.06 -10.82
CA VAL A 181 3.14 -2.27 -10.90
C VAL A 181 4.61 -1.89 -10.70
N VAL A 182 5.26 -2.50 -9.71
CA VAL A 182 6.65 -2.22 -9.33
C VAL A 182 7.52 -3.45 -9.45
N GLU A 183 8.81 -3.26 -9.69
CA GLU A 183 9.77 -4.35 -9.80
C GLU A 183 9.84 -5.16 -8.50
N ASP A 184 10.05 -6.47 -8.63
CA ASP A 184 10.24 -7.39 -7.52
C ASP A 184 11.72 -7.82 -7.44
N PRO A 185 12.47 -7.38 -6.41
CA PRO A 185 13.86 -7.78 -6.23
C PRO A 185 14.06 -9.31 -6.12
N ALA A 186 13.07 -10.04 -5.60
CA ALA A 186 13.13 -11.49 -5.48
C ALA A 186 12.76 -12.22 -6.78
N ASN A 187 12.01 -11.57 -7.67
CA ASN A 187 11.55 -12.13 -8.94
C ASN A 187 11.76 -11.15 -10.12
N PRO A 188 13.02 -10.84 -10.51
CA PRO A 188 13.29 -9.84 -11.55
C PRO A 188 12.66 -10.19 -12.90
N GLY A 189 11.94 -9.24 -13.51
CA GLY A 189 11.23 -9.43 -14.77
C GLY A 189 9.92 -10.21 -14.65
N LYS A 190 9.54 -10.61 -13.43
CA LYS A 190 8.40 -11.47 -13.11
C LYS A 190 7.63 -10.99 -11.89
N SER A 191 7.58 -9.69 -11.65
CA SER A 191 6.92 -9.12 -10.49
C SER A 191 5.42 -9.43 -10.47
N ASN A 192 4.93 -9.70 -9.26
CA ASN A 192 3.51 -9.71 -8.88
C ASN A 192 3.23 -8.65 -7.81
N LEU A 193 4.06 -7.60 -7.73
CA LEU A 193 3.97 -6.55 -6.73
C LEU A 193 3.30 -5.30 -7.31
N VAL A 194 2.38 -4.73 -6.54
CA VAL A 194 1.81 -3.41 -6.81
C VAL A 194 2.00 -2.49 -5.61
N TRP A 195 2.41 -1.27 -5.89
CA TRP A 195 2.56 -0.18 -4.94
C TRP A 195 1.27 0.64 -4.87
N THR A 196 0.82 0.96 -3.67
CA THR A 196 -0.35 1.81 -3.42
C THR A 196 -0.19 2.59 -2.11
N ALA A 197 -1.24 3.29 -1.65
CA ALA A 197 -1.24 3.97 -0.37
C ALA A 197 -1.65 3.01 0.77
N GLY A 198 -1.15 3.26 1.97
CA GLY A 198 -1.52 2.51 3.18
C GLY A 198 -3.02 2.54 3.46
N HIS A 199 -3.66 3.69 3.25
CA HIS A 199 -5.10 3.87 3.43
C HIS A 199 -5.95 3.16 2.37
N CYS A 200 -5.36 2.64 1.30
CA CYS A 200 -6.07 1.82 0.31
C CYS A 200 -6.14 0.35 0.76
N VAL A 201 -5.38 -0.05 1.78
CA VAL A 201 -5.31 -1.43 2.27
C VAL A 201 -5.68 -1.58 3.75
N HIS A 202 -5.54 -0.51 4.55
CA HIS A 202 -5.72 -0.57 6.00
C HIS A 202 -6.34 0.71 6.56
N ALA A 203 -7.30 0.57 7.49
CA ALA A 203 -8.06 1.68 8.10
C ALA A 203 -7.28 2.51 9.15
N GLY A 204 -5.95 2.47 9.12
CA GLY A 204 -5.07 3.14 10.09
C GLY A 204 -5.39 2.79 11.55
N LYS A 205 -5.26 3.75 12.47
CA LYS A 205 -5.37 3.61 13.93
C LYS A 205 -6.67 3.01 14.46
N LYS A 206 -7.78 3.16 13.72
CA LYS A 206 -9.13 2.86 14.23
C LYS A 206 -9.78 1.60 13.63
N GLY A 207 -9.07 0.85 12.79
CA GLY A 207 -9.57 -0.38 12.18
C GLY A 207 -8.46 -1.32 11.72
N GLY A 208 -8.77 -2.24 10.84
CA GLY A 208 -7.84 -3.25 10.34
C GLY A 208 -7.71 -3.23 8.81
N TRP A 209 -7.31 -4.38 8.25
CA TRP A 209 -7.20 -4.62 6.81
C TRP A 209 -8.55 -4.52 6.10
N TYR A 210 -8.58 -3.84 4.96
CA TYR A 210 -9.73 -3.92 4.06
C TYR A 210 -9.82 -5.29 3.41
N ARG A 211 -11.01 -5.61 2.89
CA ARG A 211 -11.35 -6.94 2.38
C ARG A 211 -11.57 -6.89 0.88
N ASN A 212 -11.50 -8.05 0.23
CA ASN A 212 -11.74 -8.22 -1.19
C ASN A 212 -10.85 -7.32 -2.07
N ILE A 213 -9.61 -7.09 -1.65
CA ILE A 213 -8.68 -6.19 -2.33
C ILE A 213 -8.28 -6.82 -3.67
N ALA A 214 -8.48 -6.08 -4.77
CA ALA A 214 -8.07 -6.47 -6.10
C ALA A 214 -7.47 -5.30 -6.87
N PHE A 215 -6.54 -5.61 -7.76
CA PHE A 215 -5.90 -4.72 -8.71
C PHE A 215 -6.32 -5.05 -10.14
N VAL A 216 -6.65 -4.03 -10.91
CA VAL A 216 -7.03 -4.15 -12.33
C VAL A 216 -6.07 -3.31 -13.16
N PRO A 217 -5.04 -3.94 -13.77
CA PRO A 217 -4.12 -3.24 -14.66
C PRO A 217 -4.85 -2.74 -15.92
N SER A 218 -4.53 -1.52 -16.36
CA SER A 218 -5.16 -0.91 -17.54
C SER A 218 -6.69 -0.99 -17.52
N TYR A 219 -7.30 -0.70 -16.36
CA TYR A 219 -8.75 -0.63 -16.22
C TYR A 219 -9.35 0.31 -17.27
N ASN A 220 -10.40 -0.15 -17.95
CA ASN A 220 -11.04 0.58 -19.05
C ASN A 220 -10.01 1.07 -20.09
N ASP A 221 -9.15 0.15 -20.55
CA ASP A 221 -8.05 0.41 -21.47
C ASP A 221 -8.48 1.22 -22.71
N ALA A 222 -9.70 1.02 -23.20
CA ALA A 222 -10.26 1.74 -24.34
C ALA A 222 -10.77 3.16 -24.02
N GLY A 223 -10.70 3.62 -22.77
CA GLY A 223 -11.12 4.95 -22.34
C GLY A 223 -12.61 5.23 -22.56
N LYS A 224 -13.46 4.20 -22.43
CA LYS A 224 -14.92 4.32 -22.58
C LYS A 224 -15.51 5.26 -21.52
N SER A 225 -16.60 5.95 -21.82
CA SER A 225 -17.37 6.72 -20.82
C SER A 225 -18.14 5.80 -19.87
N ALA A 226 -18.57 6.31 -18.72
CA ALA A 226 -19.41 5.57 -17.78
C ALA A 226 -20.66 4.97 -18.44
N GLU A 227 -21.30 5.68 -19.36
CA GLU A 227 -22.48 5.20 -20.11
C GLU A 227 -22.13 4.04 -21.04
N GLN A 228 -20.98 4.13 -21.72
CA GLN A 228 -20.51 3.05 -22.61
C GLN A 228 -20.13 1.79 -21.81
N LEU A 229 -19.71 1.95 -20.56
CA LEU A 229 -19.35 0.85 -19.67
C LEU A 229 -20.56 0.08 -19.13
N GLN A 230 -21.78 0.63 -19.17
CA GLN A 230 -22.99 -0.05 -18.69
C GLN A 230 -23.26 -1.39 -19.40
N ASN A 231 -22.76 -1.56 -20.62
CA ASN A 231 -22.93 -2.78 -21.41
C ASN A 231 -21.60 -3.46 -21.73
N ALA A 232 -20.50 -3.03 -21.10
CA ALA A 232 -19.18 -3.57 -21.37
C ALA A 232 -18.99 -4.93 -20.68
N THR A 233 -18.34 -5.87 -21.36
CA THR A 233 -17.98 -7.16 -20.74
C THR A 233 -16.83 -7.00 -19.76
N LYS A 234 -16.62 -7.99 -18.88
CA LYS A 234 -15.47 -7.99 -17.96
C LYS A 234 -14.15 -7.91 -18.71
N GLU A 235 -14.03 -8.55 -19.86
CA GLU A 235 -12.83 -8.54 -20.71
C GLU A 235 -12.61 -7.17 -21.38
N GLU A 236 -13.67 -6.39 -21.63
CA GLU A 236 -13.51 -5.01 -22.13
C GLU A 236 -13.11 -4.03 -21.02
N VAL A 237 -13.58 -4.26 -19.79
CA VAL A 237 -13.28 -3.41 -18.63
C VAL A 237 -11.91 -3.73 -18.00
N ALA A 238 -11.57 -5.01 -17.95
CA ALA A 238 -10.35 -5.54 -17.34
C ALA A 238 -9.62 -6.48 -18.32
N PRO A 239 -9.10 -5.96 -19.45
CA PRO A 239 -8.51 -6.80 -20.51
C PRO A 239 -7.28 -7.58 -20.06
N TYR A 240 -6.58 -7.12 -19.02
CA TYR A 240 -5.43 -7.78 -18.40
C TYR A 240 -5.77 -8.53 -17.11
N GLY A 241 -7.06 -8.78 -16.89
CA GLY A 241 -7.59 -9.56 -15.78
C GLY A 241 -7.76 -8.78 -14.48
N VAL A 242 -8.32 -9.48 -13.49
CA VAL A 242 -8.47 -9.00 -12.10
C VAL A 242 -7.50 -9.79 -11.23
N TRP A 243 -6.63 -9.07 -10.51
CA TRP A 243 -5.54 -9.62 -9.71
C TRP A 243 -5.82 -9.38 -8.24
N TRP A 244 -6.06 -10.46 -7.49
CA TRP A 244 -6.43 -10.39 -6.07
C TRP A 244 -5.19 -10.27 -5.20
N GLY A 245 -5.22 -9.38 -4.21
CA GLY A 245 -4.14 -9.24 -3.23
C GLY A 245 -4.11 -10.46 -2.31
N ASP A 246 -3.19 -11.38 -2.49
CA ASP A 246 -3.03 -12.53 -1.56
C ASP A 246 -2.05 -12.22 -0.42
N TRP A 247 -1.46 -11.02 -0.44
CA TRP A 247 -0.77 -10.40 0.68
C TRP A 247 -0.75 -8.88 0.54
N ALA A 248 -0.84 -8.17 1.66
CA ALA A 248 -0.59 -6.73 1.69
C ALA A 248 0.25 -6.39 2.93
N GLN A 249 1.08 -5.36 2.79
CA GLN A 249 1.81 -4.77 3.90
C GLN A 249 1.86 -3.25 3.73
N THR A 250 1.68 -2.53 4.84
CA THR A 250 1.79 -1.07 4.95
C THR A 250 2.79 -0.75 6.06
N SER A 251 3.12 0.52 6.26
CA SER A 251 4.01 0.94 7.34
C SER A 251 3.36 0.77 8.73
N ASP A 252 4.17 0.46 9.74
CA ASP A 252 3.71 0.41 11.14
C ASP A 252 3.18 1.78 11.58
N GLN A 253 3.84 2.86 11.13
CA GLN A 253 3.41 4.23 11.40
C GLN A 253 2.01 4.53 10.85
N TRP A 254 1.69 4.04 9.64
CA TRP A 254 0.33 4.15 9.10
C TRP A 254 -0.68 3.39 9.96
N ILE A 255 -0.35 2.16 10.37
CA ILE A 255 -1.22 1.37 11.25
C ILE A 255 -1.45 2.11 12.58
N GLU A 256 -0.40 2.62 13.21
CA GLU A 256 -0.46 3.28 14.53
C GLU A 256 -1.14 4.66 14.51
N GLN A 257 -0.90 5.43 13.46
CA GLN A 257 -1.20 6.87 13.44
C GLN A 257 -2.28 7.24 12.42
N GLY A 258 -2.35 6.49 11.31
CA GLY A 258 -3.19 6.81 10.15
C GLY A 258 -4.67 6.99 10.49
N GLY A 259 -5.32 7.90 9.79
CA GLY A 259 -6.73 8.24 9.97
C GLY A 259 -7.50 8.34 8.67
N ALA A 260 -8.82 8.30 8.77
CA ALA A 260 -9.73 8.51 7.65
C ALA A 260 -9.85 9.99 7.24
N THR A 261 -9.44 10.92 8.10
CA THR A 261 -9.51 12.38 7.90
C THR A 261 -8.23 13.01 8.42
N GLY A 262 -7.82 14.12 7.80
CA GLY A 262 -6.63 14.86 8.22
C GLY A 262 -5.31 14.24 7.73
N GLY A 263 -4.19 14.88 8.07
CA GLY A 263 -2.85 14.51 7.62
C GLY A 263 -2.17 13.39 8.41
N ASP A 264 -2.79 12.86 9.46
CA ASP A 264 -2.17 11.90 10.37
C ASP A 264 -1.64 10.66 9.63
N GLY A 265 -0.35 10.35 9.82
CA GLY A 265 0.33 9.22 9.20
C GLY A 265 0.57 9.35 7.69
N ALA A 266 0.14 10.44 7.03
CA ALA A 266 0.32 10.64 5.60
C ALA A 266 1.78 10.55 5.09
N PRO A 267 2.82 10.94 5.87
CA PRO A 267 4.22 10.75 5.48
C PRO A 267 4.66 9.28 5.40
N TYR A 268 3.86 8.36 5.94
CA TYR A 268 4.10 6.92 5.95
C TYR A 268 3.01 6.14 5.21
N ASP A 269 2.14 6.84 4.46
CA ASP A 269 0.98 6.27 3.79
C ASP A 269 1.34 5.62 2.46
N TYR A 270 1.99 4.48 2.55
CA TYR A 270 2.37 3.63 1.44
C TYR A 270 2.19 2.15 1.80
N ALA A 271 1.90 1.33 0.80
CA ALA A 271 1.73 -0.10 0.93
C ALA A 271 2.19 -0.85 -0.32
N VAL A 272 2.53 -2.11 -0.13
CA VAL A 272 2.81 -3.06 -1.20
C VAL A 272 1.84 -4.22 -1.09
N ILE A 273 1.25 -4.60 -2.22
CA ILE A 273 0.37 -5.76 -2.34
C ILE A 273 1.05 -6.76 -3.26
N HIS A 274 1.17 -8.01 -2.82
CA HIS A 274 1.44 -9.13 -3.72
C HIS A 274 0.10 -9.62 -4.26
N VAL A 275 0.02 -9.84 -5.57
CA VAL A 275 -1.24 -10.19 -6.24
C VAL A 275 -1.17 -11.51 -6.99
N THR A 276 -2.33 -12.16 -7.12
CA THR A 276 -2.51 -13.40 -7.87
C THR A 276 -3.74 -13.29 -8.79
N PRO A 277 -3.68 -13.79 -10.04
CA PRO A 277 -4.77 -13.61 -11.01
C PRO A 277 -6.00 -14.44 -10.64
N GLU A 278 -7.20 -13.86 -10.72
CA GLU A 278 -8.48 -14.52 -10.35
C GLU A 278 -8.68 -15.86 -11.06
N LYS A 279 -8.47 -15.90 -12.39
CA LYS A 279 -8.70 -17.07 -13.25
C LYS A 279 -7.42 -17.84 -13.58
N GLY A 280 -6.28 -17.50 -12.97
CA GLY A 280 -4.96 -17.93 -13.44
C GLY A 280 -4.47 -17.11 -14.63
N SER A 281 -3.15 -17.02 -14.81
CA SER A 281 -2.47 -16.22 -15.85
C SER A 281 -1.82 -17.08 -16.95
N GLY A 282 -2.10 -18.38 -16.98
CA GLY A 282 -1.35 -19.32 -17.82
C GLY A 282 0.14 -19.41 -17.45
N GLY A 283 0.48 -19.10 -16.20
CA GLY A 283 1.85 -19.13 -15.67
C GLY A 283 2.64 -17.84 -15.81
N LYS A 284 2.04 -16.76 -16.34
CA LYS A 284 2.68 -15.43 -16.43
C LYS A 284 2.55 -14.66 -15.12
N SER A 285 3.55 -13.87 -14.75
CA SER A 285 3.41 -12.88 -13.68
C SER A 285 2.56 -11.68 -14.13
N LEU A 286 2.26 -10.78 -13.20
CA LEU A 286 1.64 -9.49 -13.50
C LEU A 286 2.52 -8.67 -14.44
N GLU A 287 3.81 -8.53 -14.14
CA GLU A 287 4.78 -7.82 -14.98
C GLU A 287 4.85 -8.40 -16.41
N GLU A 288 4.90 -9.73 -16.56
CA GLU A 288 4.88 -10.38 -17.88
C GLU A 288 3.54 -10.18 -18.62
N THR A 289 2.46 -9.95 -17.88
CA THR A 289 1.12 -9.74 -18.43
C THR A 289 0.94 -8.31 -18.95
N VAL A 290 1.42 -7.31 -18.19
CA VAL A 290 1.31 -5.89 -18.55
C VAL A 290 2.51 -5.38 -19.35
N GLY A 291 3.62 -6.12 -19.35
CA GLY A 291 4.82 -5.82 -20.11
C GLY A 291 5.78 -4.81 -19.46
N ALA A 292 5.50 -4.35 -18.23
CA ALA A 292 6.31 -3.37 -17.53
C ALA A 292 6.13 -3.43 -16.01
N ALA A 293 7.17 -3.03 -15.29
CA ALA A 293 7.15 -2.71 -13.88
C ALA A 293 8.11 -1.53 -13.65
N LEU A 294 7.79 -0.64 -12.70
CA LEU A 294 8.67 0.48 -12.37
C LEU A 294 9.68 0.11 -11.27
N PRO A 295 10.95 0.51 -11.39
CA PRO A 295 11.84 0.50 -10.24
C PRO A 295 11.32 1.50 -9.19
N VAL A 296 11.53 1.17 -7.93
CA VAL A 296 11.19 2.06 -6.80
C VAL A 296 12.47 2.71 -6.27
N ASP A 297 12.50 4.04 -6.23
CA ASP A 297 13.62 4.78 -5.66
C ASP A 297 13.39 5.13 -4.20
N PHE A 298 14.04 4.37 -3.33
CA PHE A 298 14.03 4.56 -1.86
C PHE A 298 15.05 5.59 -1.37
N GLY A 299 15.81 6.18 -2.28
CA GLY A 299 16.62 7.37 -2.09
C GLY A 299 15.93 8.61 -2.65
N ALA A 300 14.59 8.64 -2.66
CA ALA A 300 13.77 9.61 -3.38
C ALA A 300 14.36 11.04 -3.26
N PRO A 301 14.60 11.73 -4.39
CA PRO A 301 15.40 12.97 -4.45
C PRO A 301 14.86 14.08 -3.54
N ALA A 302 15.74 14.96 -3.06
CA ALA A 302 15.26 16.12 -2.31
C ALA A 302 14.41 17.02 -3.22
N VAL A 303 13.35 17.64 -2.69
CA VAL A 303 12.43 18.49 -3.49
C VAL A 303 13.15 19.48 -4.42
N PRO A 304 14.20 20.22 -3.98
CA PRO A 304 14.90 21.16 -4.86
C PRO A 304 15.63 20.51 -6.07
N GLU A 305 15.89 19.21 -6.02
CA GLU A 305 16.58 18.43 -7.04
C GLU A 305 15.60 17.80 -8.05
N VAL A 306 14.29 17.84 -7.77
CA VAL A 306 13.26 17.31 -8.66
C VAL A 306 12.78 18.42 -9.60
N GLU A 307 13.13 18.30 -10.88
CA GLU A 307 12.67 19.26 -11.89
C GLU A 307 11.20 19.06 -12.27
N SER A 308 10.73 17.82 -12.27
CA SER A 308 9.35 17.47 -12.54
C SER A 308 9.01 16.09 -11.97
N ILE A 309 7.77 15.93 -11.55
CA ILE A 309 7.17 14.68 -11.10
C ILE A 309 5.79 14.51 -11.76
N GLU A 310 5.47 13.29 -12.18
CA GLU A 310 4.19 12.95 -12.81
C GLU A 310 3.39 11.99 -11.92
N ALA A 311 2.24 12.45 -11.44
CA ALA A 311 1.30 11.63 -10.67
C ALA A 311 0.26 11.02 -11.61
N THR A 312 0.01 9.71 -11.49
CA THR A 312 -0.92 8.96 -12.35
C THR A 312 -1.98 8.24 -11.52
N GLY A 313 -3.27 8.35 -11.87
CA GLY A 313 -4.35 7.67 -11.11
C GLY A 313 -5.75 7.77 -11.73
N TYR A 314 -6.73 7.13 -11.06
CA TYR A 314 -8.15 7.08 -11.41
C TYR A 314 -9.00 7.93 -10.44
N PRO A 315 -9.02 9.27 -10.57
CA PRO A 315 -9.89 10.13 -9.76
C PRO A 315 -11.37 9.75 -9.96
N ALA A 316 -12.10 9.61 -8.86
CA ALA A 316 -13.45 9.04 -8.78
C ALA A 316 -14.52 10.00 -8.26
N ALA A 317 -14.13 11.06 -7.54
CA ALA A 317 -15.07 12.10 -7.13
C ALA A 317 -15.25 13.17 -8.24
N PRO A 318 -16.41 13.87 -8.30
CA PRO A 318 -16.67 14.92 -9.27
C PRO A 318 -15.56 15.99 -9.35
N PRO A 319 -15.18 16.46 -10.55
CA PRO A 319 -15.84 16.24 -11.84
C PRO A 319 -15.46 14.93 -12.53
N TYR A 320 -14.70 14.05 -11.88
CA TYR A 320 -14.32 12.74 -12.39
C TYR A 320 -15.34 11.68 -11.96
N ASP A 321 -15.27 10.51 -12.60
CA ASP A 321 -16.20 9.40 -12.43
C ASP A 321 -15.50 8.07 -12.13
N GLY A 322 -14.17 8.08 -11.97
CA GLY A 322 -13.36 6.91 -11.65
C GLY A 322 -13.09 6.00 -12.84
N GLN A 323 -13.62 6.30 -14.03
CA GLN A 323 -13.59 5.36 -15.15
C GLN A 323 -12.37 5.52 -16.04
N LYS A 324 -11.67 6.64 -15.97
CA LYS A 324 -10.53 6.96 -16.86
C LYS A 324 -9.27 7.27 -16.05
N LEU A 325 -8.13 7.04 -16.70
CA LEU A 325 -6.83 7.32 -16.14
C LEU A 325 -6.42 8.76 -16.44
N TYR A 326 -5.88 9.44 -15.44
CA TYR A 326 -5.42 10.83 -15.54
C TYR A 326 -4.00 10.99 -15.01
N GLN A 327 -3.36 12.06 -15.45
CA GLN A 327 -2.02 12.45 -15.05
C GLN A 327 -1.94 13.94 -14.71
N CYS A 328 -1.14 14.26 -13.70
CA CYS A 328 -0.71 15.63 -13.39
C CYS A 328 0.82 15.65 -13.40
N GLN A 329 1.40 16.62 -14.11
CA GLN A 329 2.84 16.86 -14.10
C GLN A 329 3.11 18.25 -13.54
N ASP A 330 3.96 18.33 -12.53
CA ASP A 330 4.34 19.59 -11.88
C ASP A 330 5.76 19.53 -11.33
N LYS A 331 6.31 20.67 -10.93
CA LYS A 331 7.51 20.74 -10.10
C LYS A 331 7.10 20.66 -8.62
N PRO A 332 7.57 19.67 -7.84
CA PRO A 332 7.09 19.52 -6.48
C PRO A 332 7.60 20.63 -5.56
N GLY A 333 6.77 20.98 -4.59
CA GLY A 333 7.13 21.69 -3.35
C GLY A 333 7.16 20.74 -2.15
N ARG A 334 7.54 21.27 -0.99
CA ARG A 334 7.53 20.56 0.29
C ARG A 334 6.21 20.75 1.04
N LEU A 335 5.70 19.67 1.61
CA LEU A 335 4.65 19.70 2.63
C LEU A 335 5.16 18.96 3.87
N SER A 336 5.24 19.67 5.00
CA SER A 336 5.53 19.10 6.32
C SER A 336 4.26 19.22 7.15
N LEU A 337 3.76 18.11 7.68
CA LEU A 337 2.57 18.10 8.54
C LEU A 337 2.92 18.29 10.03
N ASN A 338 4.12 17.87 10.41
CA ASN A 338 4.74 18.26 11.68
C ASN A 338 6.26 18.12 11.57
N ALA A 339 6.99 18.57 12.59
CA ALA A 339 8.44 18.75 12.49
C ALA A 339 9.21 17.45 12.72
N ALA A 340 8.54 16.45 13.31
CA ALA A 340 9.13 15.17 13.64
C ALA A 340 9.03 14.19 12.46
N ASP A 341 8.04 14.36 11.60
CA ASP A 341 7.78 13.46 10.48
C ASP A 341 8.52 13.86 9.19
N PRO A 342 8.74 12.89 8.28
CA PRO A 342 9.27 13.14 6.96
C PRO A 342 8.46 14.17 6.19
N THR A 343 9.16 15.07 5.49
CA THR A 343 8.54 15.99 4.54
C THR A 343 8.05 15.23 3.31
N MET A 344 6.81 15.52 2.88
CA MET A 344 6.15 14.99 1.70
C MET A 344 6.43 15.84 0.46
N TYR A 345 6.26 15.26 -0.73
CA TYR A 345 6.10 16.04 -1.96
C TYR A 345 4.69 16.62 -2.02
N ARG A 346 4.55 17.83 -2.56
CA ARG A 346 3.25 18.42 -2.91
C ARG A 346 3.30 19.00 -4.32
N ILE A 347 2.32 18.69 -5.14
CA ILE A 347 2.16 19.20 -6.51
C ILE A 347 0.78 19.82 -6.69
N GLY A 348 0.67 20.78 -7.61
CA GLY A 348 -0.63 21.16 -8.16
C GLY A 348 -1.21 19.98 -8.92
N CYS A 349 -2.47 19.65 -8.67
CA CYS A 349 -3.19 18.59 -9.38
C CYS A 349 -4.68 18.62 -9.05
N THR A 350 -5.54 18.57 -10.06
CA THR A 350 -7.00 18.54 -9.88
C THR A 350 -7.57 17.14 -9.72
N MET A 351 -6.77 16.07 -9.76
CA MET A 351 -7.28 14.72 -9.49
C MET A 351 -7.89 14.64 -8.09
N THR A 352 -9.05 13.99 -7.98
CA THR A 352 -9.83 13.82 -6.74
C THR A 352 -9.55 12.48 -6.06
N GLY A 353 -10.27 12.18 -4.96
CA GLY A 353 -10.29 10.87 -4.31
C GLY A 353 -10.49 9.73 -5.33
N GLY A 354 -9.87 8.57 -5.08
CA GLY A 354 -9.73 7.49 -6.07
C GLY A 354 -8.37 7.49 -6.79
N SER A 355 -7.75 8.68 -6.94
CA SER A 355 -6.35 8.79 -7.38
C SER A 355 -5.34 8.34 -6.32
N SER A 356 -5.78 8.22 -5.06
CA SER A 356 -5.04 7.66 -3.92
C SER A 356 -4.27 6.39 -4.26
N GLY A 357 -3.02 6.30 -3.86
CA GLY A 357 -2.12 5.18 -4.14
C GLY A 357 -1.53 5.16 -5.55
N GLY A 358 -2.04 6.02 -6.46
CA GLY A 358 -1.47 6.21 -7.79
C GLY A 358 -0.01 6.65 -7.72
N GLY A 359 0.83 6.08 -8.58
CA GLY A 359 2.28 6.28 -8.51
C GLY A 359 2.72 7.64 -9.02
N TRP A 360 3.78 8.16 -8.40
CA TRP A 360 4.43 9.39 -8.81
C TRP A 360 5.81 9.07 -9.35
N VAL A 361 6.03 9.42 -10.62
CA VAL A 361 7.25 9.09 -11.36
C VAL A 361 8.11 10.33 -11.54
N ALA A 362 9.38 10.22 -11.21
CA ALA A 362 10.39 11.25 -11.47
C ALA A 362 11.69 10.59 -11.95
N THR A 363 12.69 11.40 -12.26
CA THR A 363 14.05 10.89 -12.49
C THR A 363 14.61 10.41 -11.15
N GLY A 364 14.84 9.10 -11.03
CA GLY A 364 15.43 8.48 -9.86
C GLY A 364 16.94 8.69 -9.76
N SER A 365 17.51 8.15 -8.69
CA SER A 365 18.92 8.25 -8.31
C SER A 365 19.89 7.68 -9.36
N ASP A 366 19.43 6.78 -10.23
CA ASP A 366 20.20 6.20 -11.33
C ASP A 366 20.07 6.97 -12.66
N GLY A 367 19.31 8.07 -12.66
CA GLY A 367 19.04 8.91 -13.83
C GLY A 367 17.91 8.39 -14.74
N LYS A 368 17.17 7.36 -14.35
CA LYS A 368 16.04 6.80 -15.11
C LYS A 368 14.70 7.09 -14.43
N PRO A 369 13.56 6.97 -15.13
CA PRO A 369 12.25 7.05 -14.50
C PRO A 369 12.09 6.00 -13.41
N ALA A 370 11.68 6.42 -12.22
CA ALA A 370 11.42 5.56 -11.08
C ALA A 370 10.20 6.06 -10.28
N LEU A 371 9.54 5.14 -9.59
CA LEU A 371 8.53 5.48 -8.59
C LEU A 371 9.24 6.12 -7.39
N VAL A 372 8.91 7.39 -7.09
CA VAL A 372 9.50 8.17 -5.99
C VAL A 372 8.49 8.53 -4.90
N SER A 373 7.19 8.33 -5.16
CA SER A 373 6.08 8.61 -4.24
C SER A 373 4.77 7.95 -4.72
N ASN A 374 3.71 8.08 -3.94
CA ASN A 374 2.33 7.77 -4.33
C ASN A 374 1.38 8.88 -3.83
N THR A 375 0.21 9.02 -4.46
CA THR A 375 -0.84 9.91 -3.95
C THR A 375 -1.30 9.43 -2.57
N SER A 376 -1.27 10.29 -1.56
CA SER A 376 -1.66 9.97 -0.17
C SER A 376 -2.82 10.83 0.30
N ILE A 377 -2.70 12.15 0.16
CA ILE A 377 -3.71 13.12 0.59
C ILE A 377 -3.89 14.21 -0.46
N GLY A 378 -5.06 14.84 -0.44
CA GLY A 378 -5.38 16.07 -1.15
C GLY A 378 -6.37 16.90 -0.34
N PRO A 379 -6.51 18.19 -0.67
CA PRO A 379 -7.48 19.07 -0.07
C PRO A 379 -8.90 18.62 -0.43
N VAL A 380 -9.87 18.93 0.44
CA VAL A 380 -11.31 18.72 0.18
C VAL A 380 -11.73 19.36 -1.15
N THR A 381 -11.17 20.53 -1.48
CA THR A 381 -11.36 21.16 -2.79
C THR A 381 -10.18 20.82 -3.70
N ALA A 382 -10.40 19.99 -4.72
CA ALA A 382 -9.36 19.58 -5.67
C ALA A 382 -8.48 20.76 -6.14
N GLY A 383 -7.16 20.60 -6.07
CA GLY A 383 -6.22 21.68 -6.40
C GLY A 383 -4.75 21.30 -6.22
N TRP A 384 -4.44 20.47 -5.24
CA TRP A 384 -3.11 19.89 -5.06
C TRP A 384 -3.20 18.45 -4.57
N LEU A 385 -2.13 17.67 -4.74
CA LEU A 385 -1.97 16.37 -4.11
C LEU A 385 -0.64 16.34 -3.38
N ALA A 386 -0.54 15.51 -2.34
CA ALA A 386 0.70 15.23 -1.63
C ALA A 386 0.93 13.73 -1.47
N GLY A 387 2.21 13.36 -1.47
CA GLY A 387 2.67 11.99 -1.40
C GLY A 387 3.91 11.83 -0.51
N PRO A 388 4.04 10.71 0.22
CA PRO A 388 5.21 10.43 1.05
C PRO A 388 6.46 10.28 0.19
N ARG A 389 7.60 10.77 0.66
CA ARG A 389 8.89 10.46 0.04
C ARG A 389 9.26 9.02 0.40
N LEU A 390 9.59 8.21 -0.61
CA LEU A 390 9.94 6.81 -0.37
C LEU A 390 11.36 6.71 0.20
N ASP A 391 11.47 6.16 1.39
CA ASP A 391 12.71 6.06 2.17
C ASP A 391 13.05 4.61 2.56
N LYS A 392 13.90 4.44 3.57
CA LYS A 392 14.28 3.12 4.10
C LYS A 392 13.10 2.35 4.71
N GLY A 393 12.12 3.04 5.30
CA GLY A 393 10.91 2.42 5.83
C GLY A 393 10.06 1.87 4.69
N ALA A 394 9.88 2.66 3.63
CA ALA A 394 9.22 2.23 2.40
C ALA A 394 9.93 1.02 1.75
N LYS A 395 11.28 1.03 1.74
CA LYS A 395 12.07 -0.12 1.28
C LYS A 395 11.82 -1.37 2.12
N GLY A 396 11.75 -1.23 3.44
CA GLY A 396 11.48 -2.34 4.35
C GLY A 396 10.13 -3.02 4.08
N VAL A 397 9.09 -2.23 3.74
CA VAL A 397 7.78 -2.78 3.35
C VAL A 397 7.89 -3.58 2.05
N LEU A 398 8.53 -3.04 1.01
CA LEU A 398 8.70 -3.75 -0.26
C LEU A 398 9.54 -5.03 -0.09
N ASP A 399 10.69 -4.94 0.58
CA ASP A 399 11.58 -6.07 0.82
C ASP A 399 10.88 -7.19 1.61
N ALA A 400 10.02 -6.84 2.57
CA ALA A 400 9.27 -7.82 3.36
C ALA A 400 8.24 -8.58 2.50
N VAL A 401 7.49 -7.88 1.65
CA VAL A 401 6.54 -8.53 0.73
C VAL A 401 7.29 -9.35 -0.32
N SER A 402 8.29 -8.77 -0.99
CA SER A 402 9.13 -9.45 -1.98
C SER A 402 9.77 -10.72 -1.40
N GLY A 403 10.41 -10.61 -0.23
CA GLY A 403 11.07 -11.73 0.43
C GLY A 403 10.12 -12.85 0.86
N LYS A 404 8.86 -12.53 1.19
CA LYS A 404 7.84 -13.52 1.55
C LYS A 404 7.52 -14.49 0.40
N PHE A 405 7.61 -14.01 -0.83
CA PHE A 405 7.30 -14.76 -2.06
C PHE A 405 8.55 -15.16 -2.85
N ALA A 406 9.75 -15.00 -2.26
CA ALA A 406 10.99 -15.39 -2.91
C ALA A 406 11.05 -16.91 -3.17
N GLY A 407 11.35 -17.29 -4.41
CA GLY A 407 11.56 -18.68 -4.81
C GLY A 407 10.29 -19.51 -5.05
N GLN A 408 9.15 -18.85 -5.26
CA GLN A 408 7.88 -19.48 -5.63
C GLN A 408 7.63 -19.48 -7.14
#